data_AF-A0A391PN42-F1
#
_entry.id   AF-A0A391PN42-F1
#
_cell.length_a   1.000
_cell.length_b   1.000
_cell.length_c   1.000
_cell.angle_alpha   90.00
_cell.angle_beta   90.00
_cell.angle_gamma   90.00
#
_symmetry.space_group_name_H-M   'P 1'
#
loop_
_entity.id
_entity.type
_entity.pdbx_description
1 polymer ?
#
loop_
_entity_poly.entity_id
_entity_poly.type
_entity_poly.pdbx_seq_one_letter_code
_entity_poly.pdbx_strand_id
1 'polypeptide(L)'
;MTQPAATRPSANSIALRYTAGFTFAYLLTTAEVVATVVALCAETHSAASTLLSRANLAPLIVIVAVGTVIVTVGSYREIIGIARWYAAGAVPDDSQRRRAVTVVQRQAALSAVVWTIGGATLITTNHQAIPATLLAMTAIFGAVSTLSTGMLFTQRAYRPLAAAAMQDHLGRTVTPGVLARLVIMWVMNSALPSLFIAVLIICRHMGWFMPKSASVDIPVVVVAVVSMALGLRALIVVSLSISDPVRDVVEAMAEVERGVIGRTVPVYEQSEIGRLQSGFNRMVAGLLERDRLRDLFGRHVGPDVARLALSSDEPGGEVRDVAVLFIDLTSSTQMAETMAPQISPRCSTTSSGSWWPPSTGTAG
;
A
#
# COMPACT_ATOMS: atom_id res chain seq x y z
N MET A 1 4.40 -15.38 0.32
CA MET A 1 4.73 -16.07 1.58
C MET A 1 3.50 -16.00 2.50
N THR A 2 2.67 -17.04 2.51
CA THR A 2 1.46 -17.12 3.35
C THR A 2 1.85 -17.59 4.74
N GLN A 3 1.77 -16.70 5.74
CA GLN A 3 1.94 -17.08 7.14
C GLN A 3 0.90 -18.15 7.52
N PRO A 4 1.30 -19.24 8.22
CA PRO A 4 0.37 -20.26 8.68
C PRO A 4 -0.71 -19.65 9.59
N ALA A 5 -1.94 -20.16 9.51
CA ALA A 5 -3.13 -19.60 10.15
C ALA A 5 -3.02 -19.44 11.68
N ALA A 6 -2.12 -20.18 12.33
CA ALA A 6 -1.95 -20.24 13.78
C ALA A 6 -1.33 -18.99 14.44
N THR A 7 -0.81 -18.02 13.67
CA THR A 7 -0.14 -16.82 14.24
C THR A 7 -0.79 -15.48 13.89
N ARG A 8 -1.99 -15.48 13.30
CA ARG A 8 -2.63 -14.21 12.89
C ARG A 8 -3.23 -13.49 14.11
N PRO A 9 -2.92 -12.19 14.32
CA PRO A 9 -3.53 -11.43 15.40
C PRO A 9 -5.05 -11.38 15.23
N SER A 10 -5.78 -11.38 16.35
CA SER A 10 -7.24 -11.33 16.33
C SER A 10 -7.73 -10.08 15.59
N ALA A 11 -8.89 -10.17 14.95
CA ALA A 11 -9.50 -9.05 14.23
C ALA A 11 -9.62 -7.79 15.11
N ASN A 12 -9.99 -7.98 16.38
CA ASN A 12 -10.08 -6.91 17.36
C ASN A 12 -8.70 -6.31 17.68
N SER A 13 -7.65 -7.12 17.80
CA SER A 13 -6.30 -6.59 18.04
C SER A 13 -5.80 -5.74 16.87
N ILE A 14 -6.08 -6.13 15.63
CA ILE A 14 -5.71 -5.36 14.43
C ILE A 14 -6.49 -4.04 14.42
N ALA A 15 -7.81 -4.13 14.62
CA ALA A 15 -8.70 -2.96 14.62
C ALA A 15 -8.34 -1.96 15.71
N LEU A 16 -8.10 -2.44 16.94
CA LEU A 16 -7.70 -1.58 18.07
C LEU A 16 -6.37 -0.88 17.82
N ARG A 17 -5.35 -1.56 17.28
CA ARG A 17 -4.06 -0.93 16.96
C ARG A 17 -4.21 0.16 15.90
N TYR A 18 -4.99 -0.11 14.86
CA TYR A 18 -5.28 0.86 13.81
C TYR A 18 -6.02 2.07 14.37
N THR A 19 -7.14 1.84 15.07
CA THR A 19 -7.95 2.89 15.68
C THR A 19 -7.16 3.71 16.69
N ALA A 20 -6.37 3.08 17.57
CA ALA A 20 -5.54 3.79 18.53
C ALA A 20 -4.52 4.70 17.82
N GLY A 21 -3.87 4.20 16.77
CA GLY A 21 -2.93 5.01 15.97
C GLY A 21 -3.59 6.21 15.30
N PHE A 22 -4.77 6.02 14.69
CA PHE A 22 -5.49 7.09 14.01
C PHE A 22 -6.10 8.12 14.99
N THR A 23 -6.69 7.65 16.10
CA THR A 23 -7.19 8.53 17.17
C THR A 23 -6.07 9.32 17.82
N PHE A 24 -4.91 8.70 18.07
CA PHE A 24 -3.73 9.42 18.58
C PHE A 24 -3.27 10.51 17.61
N ALA A 25 -3.23 10.21 16.31
CA ALA A 25 -2.92 11.18 15.28
C ALA A 25 -3.90 12.36 15.31
N TYR A 26 -5.21 12.10 15.38
CA TYR A 26 -6.22 13.15 15.48
C TYR A 26 -6.09 14.01 16.74
N LEU A 27 -5.82 13.41 17.90
CA LEU A 27 -5.64 14.15 19.15
C LEU A 27 -4.38 15.02 19.12
N LEU A 28 -3.28 14.49 18.59
CA LEU A 28 -2.04 15.25 18.43
C LEU A 28 -2.24 16.48 17.54
N THR A 29 -2.89 16.33 16.39
CA THR A 29 -3.11 17.43 15.44
C THR A 29 -4.16 18.41 15.93
N THR A 30 -5.15 17.94 16.69
CA THR A 30 -6.07 18.80 17.42
C THR A 30 -5.32 19.65 18.46
N ALA A 31 -4.39 19.06 19.22
CA ALA A 31 -3.57 19.79 20.16
C ALA A 31 -2.66 20.83 19.48
N GLU A 32 -2.07 20.50 18.33
CA GLU A 32 -1.28 21.43 17.50
C GLU A 32 -2.11 22.64 17.02
N VAL A 33 -3.33 22.39 16.54
CA VAL A 33 -4.24 23.46 16.11
C VAL A 33 -4.70 24.30 17.30
N VAL A 34 -5.06 23.68 18.42
CA VAL A 34 -5.43 24.41 19.65
C VAL A 34 -4.27 25.27 20.14
N ALA A 35 -3.04 24.75 20.15
CA ALA A 35 -1.85 25.52 20.52
C ALA A 35 -1.64 26.72 19.59
N THR A 36 -1.83 26.53 18.28
CA THR A 36 -1.74 27.60 17.27
C THR A 36 -2.81 28.68 17.51
N VAL A 37 -4.05 28.27 17.76
CA VAL A 37 -5.19 29.16 18.05
C VAL A 37 -4.98 29.93 19.35
N VAL A 38 -4.52 29.26 20.41
CA VAL A 38 -4.22 29.87 21.71
C VAL A 38 -3.08 30.88 21.61
N ALA A 39 -2.00 30.52 20.90
CA ALA A 39 -0.88 31.43 20.66
C ALA A 39 -1.33 32.70 19.93
N LEU A 40 -2.16 32.55 18.89
CA LEU A 40 -2.71 33.67 18.14
C LEU A 40 -3.59 34.60 19.01
N CYS A 41 -4.32 34.03 19.97
CA CYS A 41 -5.18 34.80 20.86
C CYS A 41 -4.47 35.44 22.04
N ALA A 42 -3.36 34.87 22.51
CA ALA A 42 -2.56 35.43 23.60
C ALA A 42 -2.06 36.86 23.28
N GLU A 43 -1.74 37.12 22.01
CA GLU A 43 -1.15 38.37 21.53
C GLU A 43 -2.16 39.46 21.20
N THR A 44 -3.41 39.09 20.94
CA THR A 44 -4.53 40.03 20.90
C THR A 44 -5.04 40.21 22.33
N HIS A 45 -4.58 41.26 23.02
CA HIS A 45 -4.90 41.59 24.43
C HIS A 45 -6.41 41.52 24.83
N SER A 46 -7.34 41.48 23.87
CA SER A 46 -8.79 41.30 24.07
C SER A 46 -9.30 39.86 23.81
N ALA A 47 -8.58 39.04 23.05
CA ALA A 47 -9.04 37.72 22.60
C ALA A 47 -8.64 36.56 23.52
N ALA A 48 -7.49 36.62 24.22
CA ALA A 48 -7.02 35.54 25.11
C ALA A 48 -8.01 35.24 26.24
N SER A 49 -8.46 36.29 26.94
CA SER A 49 -9.47 36.21 28.00
C SER A 49 -10.83 35.78 27.45
N THR A 50 -11.13 36.13 26.20
CA THR A 50 -12.38 35.78 25.51
C THR A 50 -12.40 34.32 25.07
N LEU A 51 -11.29 33.75 24.58
CA LEU A 51 -11.22 32.35 24.12
C LEU A 51 -11.15 31.36 25.29
N LEU A 52 -10.45 31.74 26.38
CA LEU A 52 -10.45 30.99 27.64
C LEU A 52 -11.68 31.27 28.52
N SER A 53 -12.60 32.14 28.07
CA SER A 53 -13.87 32.32 28.75
C SER A 53 -14.68 31.00 28.72
N ARG A 54 -15.49 30.77 29.75
CA ARG A 54 -16.36 29.57 29.82
C ARG A 54 -17.23 29.41 28.56
N ALA A 55 -17.61 30.51 27.91
CA ALA A 55 -18.46 30.52 26.72
C ALA A 55 -17.79 29.94 25.47
N ASN A 56 -16.46 30.06 25.32
CA ASN A 56 -15.71 29.53 24.17
C ASN A 56 -14.97 28.22 24.49
N LEU A 57 -14.62 28.01 25.76
CA LEU A 57 -13.97 26.79 26.21
C LEU A 57 -14.91 25.58 26.22
N ALA A 58 -16.19 25.78 26.58
CA ALA A 58 -17.20 24.73 26.51
C ALA A 58 -17.42 24.16 25.09
N PRO A 59 -17.71 24.98 24.05
CA PRO A 59 -17.87 24.46 22.69
C PRO A 59 -16.58 23.84 22.15
N LEU A 60 -15.40 24.37 22.49
CA LEU A 60 -14.12 23.75 22.11
C LEU A 60 -13.98 22.34 22.69
N ILE A 61 -14.20 22.16 23.99
CA ILE A 61 -14.15 20.83 24.63
C ILE A 61 -15.17 19.88 24.01
N VAL A 62 -16.39 20.35 23.76
CA VAL A 62 -17.44 19.54 23.14
C VAL A 62 -17.04 19.11 21.72
N ILE A 63 -16.51 20.03 20.89
CA ILE A 63 -16.04 19.72 19.54
C ILE A 63 -14.92 18.68 19.57
N VAL A 64 -13.92 18.84 20.46
CA VAL A 64 -12.81 17.90 20.59
C VAL A 64 -13.29 16.53 21.07
N ALA A 65 -14.17 16.49 22.08
CA ALA A 65 -14.71 15.25 22.61
C ALA A 65 -15.57 14.50 21.56
N VAL A 66 -16.51 15.21 20.92
CA VAL A 66 -17.38 14.65 19.88
C VAL A 66 -16.55 14.21 18.67
N GLY A 67 -15.61 15.04 18.21
CA GLY A 67 -14.70 14.70 17.11
C GLY A 67 -13.87 13.46 17.42
N THR A 68 -13.34 13.34 18.64
CA THR A 68 -12.58 12.15 19.08
C THR A 68 -13.44 10.90 19.06
N VAL A 69 -14.69 10.98 19.52
CA VAL A 69 -15.64 9.85 19.49
C VAL A 69 -15.96 9.47 18.05
N ILE A 70 -16.26 10.45 17.18
CA ILE A 70 -16.56 10.20 15.76
C ILE A 70 -15.37 9.54 15.05
N VAL A 71 -14.15 10.04 15.26
CA VAL A 71 -12.93 9.50 14.66
C VAL A 71 -12.64 8.08 15.17
N THR A 72 -12.77 7.86 16.48
CA THR A 72 -12.50 6.55 17.09
C THR A 72 -13.51 5.50 16.63
N VAL A 73 -14.81 5.82 16.71
CA VAL A 73 -15.88 4.90 16.28
C VAL A 73 -15.85 4.71 14.76
N GLY A 74 -15.67 5.80 14.00
CA GLY A 74 -15.58 5.77 12.54
C GLY A 74 -14.42 4.90 12.08
N SER A 75 -13.21 5.15 12.55
CA SER A 75 -12.02 4.36 12.17
C SER A 75 -12.14 2.89 12.57
N TYR A 76 -12.69 2.60 13.75
CA TYR A 76 -12.95 1.22 14.18
C TYR A 76 -13.93 0.50 13.26
N ARG A 77 -15.05 1.14 12.90
CA ARG A 77 -16.08 0.56 12.03
C ARG A 77 -15.55 0.29 10.62
N GLU A 78 -14.65 1.13 10.12
CA GLU A 78 -14.04 0.92 8.81
C GLU A 78 -13.07 -0.25 8.79
N ILE A 79 -12.22 -0.37 9.80
CA ILE A 79 -11.16 -1.38 9.82
C ILE A 79 -11.64 -2.75 10.32
N ILE A 80 -12.63 -2.82 11.23
CA ILE A 80 -13.06 -4.09 11.84
C ILE A 80 -13.63 -5.06 10.81
N GLY A 81 -14.36 -4.55 9.81
CA GLY A 81 -14.87 -5.37 8.71
C GLY A 81 -13.75 -6.04 7.92
N ILE A 82 -12.63 -5.32 7.73
CA ILE A 82 -11.45 -5.82 7.01
C ILE A 82 -10.65 -6.80 7.86
N ALA A 83 -10.45 -6.45 9.13
CA ALA A 83 -9.73 -7.26 10.09
C ALA A 83 -10.40 -8.63 10.32
N ARG A 84 -11.75 -8.70 10.29
CA ARG A 84 -12.50 -9.95 10.48
C ARG A 84 -12.20 -10.99 9.41
N TRP A 85 -12.30 -10.65 8.13
CA TRP A 85 -12.03 -11.61 7.06
C TRP A 85 -10.54 -11.96 6.99
N TYR A 86 -9.65 -11.00 7.25
CA TYR A 86 -8.20 -11.25 7.29
C TYR A 86 -7.80 -12.21 8.41
N ALA A 87 -8.33 -12.01 9.62
CA ALA A 87 -8.08 -12.87 10.77
C ALA A 87 -8.68 -14.27 10.57
N ALA A 88 -9.87 -14.37 9.94
CA ALA A 88 -10.47 -15.65 9.56
C ALA A 88 -9.71 -16.36 8.42
N GLY A 89 -8.82 -15.67 7.72
CA GLY A 89 -8.12 -16.18 6.55
C GLY A 89 -9.02 -16.49 5.37
N ALA A 90 -10.19 -15.88 5.31
CA ALA A 90 -11.11 -15.99 4.19
C ALA A 90 -10.58 -15.20 2.97
N VAL A 91 -10.88 -15.70 1.78
CA VAL A 91 -10.64 -14.96 0.53
C VAL A 91 -11.68 -13.83 0.47
N PRO A 92 -11.25 -12.56 0.30
CA PRO A 92 -12.17 -11.42 0.30
C PRO A 92 -13.01 -11.38 -0.98
N ASP A 93 -14.30 -11.11 -0.82
CA ASP A 93 -15.21 -10.77 -1.92
C ASP A 93 -14.84 -9.41 -2.55
N ASP A 94 -15.29 -9.13 -3.78
CA ASP A 94 -15.02 -7.89 -4.51
C ASP A 94 -15.43 -6.64 -3.71
N SER A 95 -16.56 -6.72 -2.99
CA SER A 95 -17.04 -5.63 -2.13
C SER A 95 -16.10 -5.36 -0.95
N GLN A 96 -15.59 -6.43 -0.33
CA GLN A 96 -14.65 -6.36 0.79
C GLN A 96 -13.27 -5.87 0.35
N ARG A 97 -12.83 -6.30 -0.85
CA ARG A 97 -11.60 -5.85 -1.50
C ARG A 97 -11.65 -4.35 -1.79
N ARG A 98 -12.71 -3.87 -2.45
CA ARG A 98 -12.90 -2.44 -2.71
C ARG A 98 -12.86 -1.62 -1.41
N ARG A 99 -13.51 -2.12 -0.35
CA ARG A 99 -13.46 -1.47 0.97
C ARG A 99 -12.04 -1.43 1.54
N ALA A 100 -11.24 -2.50 1.38
CA ALA A 100 -9.86 -2.54 1.85
C ALA A 100 -8.95 -1.54 1.11
N VAL A 101 -9.10 -1.40 -0.20
CA VAL A 101 -8.30 -0.47 -1.01
C VAL A 101 -8.71 0.99 -0.80
N THR A 102 -9.99 1.25 -0.53
CA THR A 102 -10.53 2.61 -0.31
C THR A 102 -10.46 3.10 1.13
N VAL A 103 -9.93 2.32 2.08
CA VAL A 103 -9.80 2.70 3.51
C VAL A 103 -9.20 4.09 3.66
N VAL A 104 -8.06 4.35 3.02
CA VAL A 104 -7.34 5.62 3.17
C VAL A 104 -8.18 6.80 2.69
N GLN A 105 -8.90 6.65 1.58
CA GLN A 105 -9.79 7.70 1.05
C GLN A 105 -10.97 7.96 1.98
N ARG A 106 -11.53 6.90 2.56
CA ARG A 106 -12.64 7.03 3.51
C ARG A 106 -12.21 7.65 4.83
N GLN A 107 -11.00 7.33 5.32
CA GLN A 107 -10.40 8.00 6.47
C GLN A 107 -10.12 9.48 6.20
N ALA A 108 -9.63 9.80 5.00
CA ALA A 108 -9.46 11.19 4.58
C ALA A 108 -10.80 11.94 4.57
N ALA A 109 -11.86 11.33 4.04
CA ALA A 109 -13.20 11.90 4.06
C ALA A 109 -13.75 12.08 5.48
N LEU A 110 -13.59 11.07 6.36
CA LEU A 110 -13.99 11.14 7.78
C LEU A 110 -13.26 12.30 8.49
N SER A 111 -11.94 12.39 8.32
CA SER A 111 -11.12 13.47 8.89
C SER A 111 -11.58 14.83 8.36
N ALA A 112 -11.75 14.97 7.04
CA ALA A 112 -12.18 16.23 6.42
C ALA A 112 -13.55 16.68 6.94
N VAL A 113 -14.51 15.77 7.11
CA VAL A 113 -15.85 16.08 7.66
C VAL A 113 -15.73 16.56 9.11
N VAL A 114 -14.98 15.85 9.96
CA VAL A 114 -14.80 16.22 11.37
C VAL A 114 -14.15 17.60 11.50
N TRP A 115 -13.10 17.87 10.71
CA TRP A 115 -12.43 19.17 10.72
C TRP A 115 -13.27 20.30 10.14
N THR A 116 -14.06 20.03 9.10
CA THR A 116 -14.98 21.02 8.50
C THR A 116 -16.08 21.39 9.49
N ILE A 117 -16.72 20.40 10.12
CA ILE A 117 -17.76 20.64 11.14
C ILE A 117 -17.18 21.35 12.35
N GLY A 118 -16.01 20.92 12.85
CA GLY A 118 -15.34 21.56 13.97
C GLY A 118 -14.96 23.02 13.67
N GLY A 119 -14.36 23.26 12.50
CA GLY A 119 -14.00 24.60 12.03
C GLY A 119 -15.22 25.50 11.84
N ALA A 120 -16.29 25.00 11.21
CA ALA A 120 -17.53 25.74 11.04
C ALA A 120 -18.17 26.10 12.38
N THR A 121 -18.22 25.15 13.32
CA THR A 121 -18.74 25.38 14.67
C THR A 121 -17.94 26.48 15.36
N LEU A 122 -16.60 26.38 15.35
CA LEU A 122 -15.73 27.42 15.91
C LEU A 122 -15.96 28.79 15.27
N ILE A 123 -16.11 28.87 13.94
CA ILE A 123 -16.39 30.13 13.24
C ILE A 123 -17.74 30.72 13.70
N THR A 124 -18.78 29.90 13.84
CA THR A 124 -20.12 30.36 14.23
C THR A 124 -20.23 30.78 15.70
N THR A 125 -19.49 30.12 16.61
CA THR A 125 -19.50 30.45 18.04
C THR A 125 -18.52 31.58 18.38
N ASN A 126 -17.54 31.81 17.52
CA ASN A 126 -16.52 32.85 17.69
C ASN A 126 -17.09 34.22 17.33
N HIS A 127 -17.69 34.88 18.31
CA HIS A 127 -18.38 36.13 18.05
C HIS A 127 -17.47 37.33 17.78
N GLN A 128 -16.23 37.43 18.29
CA GLN A 128 -15.26 38.52 17.95
C GLN A 128 -13.75 38.22 18.22
N ALA A 129 -13.32 36.98 18.49
CA ALA A 129 -11.95 36.72 18.96
C ALA A 129 -10.91 36.45 17.84
N ILE A 130 -11.30 35.78 16.75
CA ILE A 130 -10.39 35.36 15.67
C ILE A 130 -11.01 35.61 14.28
N PRO A 131 -10.26 36.09 13.27
CA PRO A 131 -10.73 36.13 11.89
C PRO A 131 -11.16 34.75 11.35
N ALA A 132 -12.35 34.68 10.75
CA ALA A 132 -12.89 33.43 10.19
C ALA A 132 -11.95 32.79 9.13
N THR A 133 -11.21 33.61 8.40
CA THR A 133 -10.20 33.16 7.42
C THR A 133 -9.06 32.38 8.07
N LEU A 134 -8.59 32.82 9.24
CA LEU A 134 -7.54 32.12 10.00
C LEU A 134 -8.06 30.80 10.58
N LEU A 135 -9.28 30.79 11.13
CA LEU A 135 -9.93 29.56 11.61
C LEU A 135 -10.11 28.54 10.48
N ALA A 136 -10.58 28.98 9.30
CA ALA A 136 -10.72 28.12 8.13
C ALA A 136 -9.36 27.53 7.71
N MET A 137 -8.31 28.34 7.69
CA MET A 137 -6.97 27.88 7.33
C MET A 137 -6.40 26.88 8.35
N THR A 138 -6.62 27.11 9.65
CA THR A 138 -6.22 26.15 10.71
C THR A 138 -7.01 24.84 10.65
N ALA A 139 -8.29 24.87 10.25
CA ALA A 139 -9.08 23.65 10.09
C ALA A 139 -8.61 22.81 8.89
N ILE A 140 -8.29 23.46 7.75
CA ILE A 140 -7.69 22.81 6.59
C ILE A 140 -6.34 22.19 6.97
N PHE A 141 -5.51 22.96 7.67
CA PHE A 141 -4.21 22.49 8.16
C PHE A 141 -4.36 21.27 9.09
N GLY A 142 -5.29 21.32 10.05
CA GLY A 142 -5.59 20.22 10.95
C GLY A 142 -6.04 18.94 10.22
N ALA A 143 -6.90 19.07 9.20
CA ALA A 143 -7.38 17.95 8.40
C ALA A 143 -6.23 17.21 7.68
N VAL A 144 -5.36 17.97 7.03
CA VAL A 144 -4.23 17.41 6.28
C VAL A 144 -3.15 16.86 7.21
N SER A 145 -2.89 17.54 8.32
CA SER A 145 -1.97 17.07 9.37
C SER A 145 -2.45 15.74 9.97
N THR A 146 -3.76 15.61 10.23
CA THR A 146 -4.38 14.39 10.77
C THR A 146 -4.21 13.22 9.81
N LEU A 147 -4.43 13.46 8.51
CA LEU A 147 -4.29 12.41 7.50
C LEU A 147 -2.83 11.93 7.41
N SER A 148 -1.88 12.86 7.36
CA SER A 148 -0.45 12.55 7.23
C SER A 148 0.06 11.78 8.46
N THR A 149 -0.26 12.28 9.66
CA THR A 149 0.09 11.64 10.93
C THR A 149 -0.61 10.29 11.09
N GLY A 150 -1.90 10.22 10.74
CA GLY A 150 -2.71 9.02 10.80
C GLY A 150 -2.17 7.92 9.89
N MET A 151 -1.73 8.26 8.68
CA MET A 151 -1.06 7.31 7.78
C MET A 151 0.20 6.72 8.42
N LEU A 152 1.06 7.53 9.04
CA LEU A 152 2.28 7.04 9.69
C LEU A 152 1.99 6.02 10.80
N PHE A 153 1.03 6.33 11.69
CA PHE A 153 0.69 5.44 12.80
C PHE A 153 -0.11 4.20 12.38
N THR A 154 -0.87 4.29 11.28
CA THR A 154 -1.72 3.19 10.81
C THR A 154 -1.08 2.30 9.75
N GLN A 155 -0.03 2.77 9.06
CA GLN A 155 0.62 2.06 7.95
C GLN A 155 1.03 0.63 8.32
N ARG A 156 1.61 0.43 9.51
CA ARG A 156 2.04 -0.91 9.96
C ARG A 156 0.86 -1.86 10.17
N ALA A 157 -0.28 -1.38 10.67
CA ALA A 157 -1.47 -2.18 10.88
C ALA A 157 -2.21 -2.46 9.56
N TYR A 158 -2.16 -1.53 8.61
CA TYR A 158 -2.86 -1.61 7.33
C TYR A 158 -2.12 -2.43 6.26
N ARG A 159 -0.78 -2.35 6.19
CA ARG A 159 0.04 -3.02 5.15
C ARG A 159 -0.30 -4.51 4.93
N PRO A 160 -0.42 -5.37 5.98
CA PRO A 160 -0.76 -6.77 5.76
C PRO A 160 -2.18 -6.98 5.22
N LEU A 161 -3.13 -6.12 5.60
CA LEU A 161 -4.51 -6.16 5.11
C LEU A 161 -4.57 -5.79 3.64
N ALA A 162 -3.85 -4.73 3.25
CA ALA A 162 -3.74 -4.29 1.86
C ALA A 162 -3.08 -5.35 0.98
N ALA A 163 -2.00 -5.98 1.45
CA ALA A 163 -1.32 -7.06 0.73
C ALA A 163 -2.24 -8.26 0.51
N ALA A 164 -3.03 -8.67 1.51
CA ALA A 164 -3.99 -9.77 1.38
C ALA A 164 -5.15 -9.43 0.41
N ALA A 165 -5.61 -8.18 0.41
CA ALA A 165 -6.66 -7.73 -0.50
C ALA A 165 -6.19 -7.63 -1.96
N MET A 166 -4.90 -7.51 -2.24
CA MET A 166 -4.38 -7.27 -3.59
C MET A 166 -3.86 -8.54 -4.31
N GLN A 167 -3.83 -9.72 -3.66
CA GLN A 167 -3.14 -10.90 -4.20
C GLN A 167 -3.66 -11.38 -5.58
N ASP A 168 -4.97 -11.27 -5.86
CA ASP A 168 -5.55 -11.84 -7.09
C ASP A 168 -6.00 -10.87 -8.19
N HIS A 169 -6.08 -9.55 -7.97
CA HIS A 169 -6.73 -8.65 -8.93
C HIS A 169 -6.01 -7.30 -9.08
N LEU A 170 -5.32 -7.14 -10.22
CA LEU A 170 -4.71 -5.91 -10.70
C LEU A 170 -5.80 -4.94 -11.22
N GLY A 171 -6.48 -4.23 -10.33
CA GLY A 171 -7.66 -3.42 -10.66
C GLY A 171 -7.56 -1.91 -10.40
N ARG A 172 -7.32 -1.14 -11.46
CA ARG A 172 -7.89 0.18 -11.82
C ARG A 172 -8.03 1.29 -10.75
N THR A 173 -7.09 1.49 -9.86
CA THR A 173 -7.03 2.75 -9.08
C THR A 173 -5.92 3.64 -9.62
N VAL A 174 -6.30 4.78 -10.20
CA VAL A 174 -5.35 5.82 -10.64
C VAL A 174 -4.78 6.44 -9.37
N THR A 175 -3.54 6.06 -9.04
CA THR A 175 -2.81 6.61 -7.90
C THR A 175 -1.99 7.80 -8.40
N PRO A 176 -1.91 8.93 -7.67
CA PRO A 176 -1.06 10.04 -8.07
C PRO A 176 0.39 9.56 -8.27
N GLY A 177 1.04 10.05 -9.32
CA GLY A 177 2.44 9.75 -9.58
C GLY A 177 3.36 10.23 -8.45
N VAL A 178 4.61 9.75 -8.43
CA VAL A 178 5.61 10.10 -7.41
C VAL A 178 5.79 11.61 -7.28
N LEU A 179 5.90 12.31 -8.41
CA LEU A 179 6.02 13.78 -8.43
C LEU A 179 4.77 14.44 -7.83
N ALA A 180 3.58 14.02 -8.25
CA ALA A 180 2.33 14.60 -7.75
C ALA A 180 2.20 14.41 -6.23
N ARG A 181 2.57 13.23 -5.70
CA ARG A 181 2.62 12.99 -4.25
C ARG A 181 3.59 13.92 -3.55
N LEU A 182 4.81 14.04 -4.05
CA LEU A 182 5.84 14.93 -3.47
C LEU A 182 5.39 16.39 -3.44
N VAL A 183 4.83 16.87 -4.56
CA VAL A 183 4.32 18.25 -4.66
C VAL A 183 3.14 18.47 -3.72
N ILE A 184 2.14 17.59 -3.71
CA ILE A 184 0.99 17.70 -2.78
C ILE A 184 1.48 17.75 -1.34
N MET A 185 2.39 16.84 -0.97
CA MET A 185 2.92 16.78 0.39
C MET A 185 3.72 18.04 0.74
N TRP A 186 4.54 18.56 -0.17
CA TRP A 186 5.27 19.81 0.04
C TRP A 186 4.35 21.03 0.18
N VAL A 187 3.35 21.16 -0.71
CA VAL A 187 2.39 22.28 -0.66
C VAL A 187 1.66 22.28 0.68
N MET A 188 1.21 21.11 1.12
CA MET A 188 0.42 20.99 2.33
C MET A 188 1.23 21.20 3.62
N ASN A 189 2.48 20.74 3.68
CA ASN A 189 3.25 20.70 4.92
C ASN A 189 4.31 21.82 5.03
N SER A 190 4.70 22.43 3.91
CA SER A 190 5.70 23.52 3.88
C SER A 190 5.12 24.81 3.33
N ALA A 191 4.50 24.77 2.15
CA ALA A 191 4.04 26.00 1.49
C ALA A 191 2.85 26.64 2.22
N LEU A 192 1.85 25.85 2.61
CA LEU A 192 0.65 26.34 3.29
C LEU A 192 0.95 26.94 4.67
N PRO A 193 1.78 26.33 5.53
CA PRO A 193 2.14 26.97 6.80
C PRO A 193 3.05 28.18 6.66
N SER A 194 3.96 28.18 5.67
CA SER A 194 4.78 29.36 5.36
C SER A 194 3.92 30.51 4.86
N LEU A 195 2.92 30.22 4.02
CA LEU A 195 1.93 31.19 3.57
C LEU A 195 1.07 31.69 4.74
N PHE A 196 0.70 30.82 5.68
CA PHE A 196 0.00 31.22 6.91
C PHE A 196 0.81 32.24 7.71
N ILE A 197 2.09 31.98 7.93
CA ILE A 197 3.00 32.92 8.61
C ILE A 197 3.10 34.24 7.83
N ALA A 198 3.27 34.19 6.50
CA ALA A 198 3.37 35.39 5.66
C ALA A 198 2.08 36.22 5.71
N VAL A 199 0.91 35.60 5.58
CA VAL A 199 -0.40 36.25 5.69
C VAL A 199 -0.56 36.87 7.08
N LEU A 200 -0.19 36.17 8.14
CA LEU A 200 -0.25 36.68 9.51
C LEU A 200 0.63 37.94 9.69
N ILE A 201 1.84 37.95 9.14
CA ILE A 201 2.73 39.12 9.18
C ILE A 201 2.17 40.29 8.36
N ILE A 202 1.64 40.03 7.16
CA ILE A 202 1.03 41.06 6.29
C ILE A 202 -0.20 41.66 6.96
N CYS A 203 -1.09 40.82 7.52
CA CYS A 203 -2.28 41.27 8.24
C CYS A 203 -1.93 42.16 9.43
N ARG A 204 -0.86 41.84 10.18
CA ARG A 204 -0.33 42.69 11.24
C ARG A 204 0.20 44.01 10.70
N HIS A 205 0.98 43.98 9.61
CA HIS A 205 1.57 45.18 9.02
C HIS A 205 0.49 46.17 8.51
N MET A 206 -0.54 45.64 7.84
CA MET A 206 -1.67 46.41 7.31
C MET A 206 -2.67 46.84 8.39
N GLY A 207 -2.64 46.22 9.58
CA GLY A 207 -3.57 46.52 10.67
C GLY A 207 -5.01 46.04 10.42
N TRP A 208 -5.21 45.04 9.54
CA TRP A 208 -6.56 44.59 9.15
C TRP A 208 -7.31 43.87 10.28
N PHE A 209 -6.62 42.97 10.99
CA PHE A 209 -7.24 42.09 11.98
C PHE A 209 -6.56 42.14 13.34
N MET A 210 -5.40 42.79 13.42
CA MET A 210 -4.55 42.77 14.59
C MET A 210 -3.90 44.14 14.73
N PRO A 211 -3.91 44.75 15.94
CA PRO A 211 -3.25 46.02 16.18
C PRO A 211 -1.78 45.93 15.78
N LYS A 212 -1.21 47.02 15.23
CA LYS A 212 0.22 47.07 14.90
C LYS A 212 1.13 46.82 16.11
N SER A 213 0.61 47.00 17.33
CA SER A 213 1.26 46.76 18.61
C SER A 213 1.21 45.31 19.12
N ALA A 214 0.41 44.43 18.51
CA ALA A 214 0.38 43.02 18.89
C ALA A 214 1.66 42.33 18.44
N SER A 215 2.29 41.55 19.33
CA SER A 215 3.44 40.75 18.95
C SER A 215 2.98 39.54 18.13
N VAL A 216 3.81 39.06 17.20
CA VAL A 216 3.54 37.84 16.43
C VAL A 216 4.57 36.76 16.71
N ASP A 217 5.44 37.00 17.69
CA ASP A 217 6.63 36.19 17.92
C ASP A 217 6.23 34.79 18.39
N ILE A 218 5.34 34.69 19.39
CA ILE A 218 4.85 33.42 19.91
C ILE A 218 4.04 32.64 18.86
N PRO A 219 3.01 33.20 18.18
CA PRO A 219 2.30 32.52 17.11
C PRO A 219 3.22 32.00 16.00
N VAL A 220 4.20 32.79 15.57
CA VAL A 220 5.14 32.40 14.51
C VAL A 220 6.00 31.24 14.96
N VAL A 221 6.54 31.27 16.18
CA VAL A 221 7.35 30.16 16.73
C VAL A 221 6.51 28.89 16.87
N VAL A 222 5.29 28.98 17.40
CA VAL A 222 4.38 27.83 17.56
C VAL A 222 4.05 27.21 16.21
N VAL A 223 3.65 28.02 15.23
CA VAL A 223 3.35 27.53 13.87
C VAL A 223 4.60 26.93 13.22
N ALA A 224 5.78 27.54 13.39
CA ALA A 224 7.03 27.03 12.83
C ALA A 224 7.40 25.65 13.41
N VAL A 225 7.31 25.47 14.73
CA VAL A 225 7.59 24.18 15.40
C VAL A 225 6.59 23.10 14.96
N VAL A 226 5.29 23.43 14.94
CA VAL A 226 4.23 22.53 14.48
C VAL A 226 4.45 22.13 13.02
N SER A 227 4.79 23.10 12.15
CA SER A 227 5.08 22.87 10.73
C SER A 227 6.30 21.99 10.52
N MET A 228 7.36 22.18 11.33
CA MET A 228 8.56 21.34 11.29
C MET A 228 8.23 19.88 11.65
N ALA A 229 7.49 19.67 12.74
CA ALA A 229 7.05 18.35 13.17
C ALA A 229 6.15 17.68 12.11
N LEU A 230 5.27 18.46 11.48
CA LEU A 230 4.43 17.99 10.39
C LEU A 230 5.23 17.64 9.14
N GLY A 231 6.16 18.50 8.72
CA GLY A 231 7.06 18.27 7.60
C GLY A 231 7.87 16.99 7.76
N LEU A 232 8.38 16.73 8.97
CA LEU A 232 9.08 15.48 9.28
C LEU A 232 8.16 14.25 9.14
N ARG A 233 6.96 14.28 9.73
CA ARG A 233 5.99 13.17 9.62
C ARG A 233 5.61 12.90 8.16
N ALA A 234 5.35 13.96 7.41
CA ALA A 234 5.01 13.90 6.00
C ALA A 234 6.15 13.34 5.14
N LEU A 235 7.38 13.77 5.40
CA LEU A 235 8.57 13.26 4.74
C LEU A 235 8.73 11.76 4.98
N ILE A 236 8.59 11.28 6.22
CA ILE A 236 8.66 9.85 6.55
C ILE A 236 7.62 9.05 5.75
N VAL A 237 6.37 9.51 5.71
CA VAL A 237 5.30 8.83 4.96
C VAL A 237 5.62 8.74 3.47
N VAL A 238 6.06 9.84 2.86
CA VAL A 238 6.40 9.86 1.44
C VAL A 238 7.62 8.99 1.15
N SER A 239 8.67 9.07 1.98
CA SER A 239 9.85 8.21 1.86
C SER A 239 9.46 6.73 1.91
N LEU A 240 8.65 6.31 2.87
CA LEU A 240 8.20 4.91 2.95
C LEU A 240 7.33 4.50 1.74
N SER A 241 6.50 5.40 1.23
CA SER A 241 5.66 5.14 0.05
C SER A 241 6.47 4.86 -1.22
N ILE A 242 7.73 5.31 -1.27
CA ILE A 242 8.63 5.14 -2.41
C ILE A 242 9.64 4.01 -2.14
N SER A 243 10.29 4.04 -0.97
CA SER A 243 11.37 3.12 -0.62
C SER A 243 10.90 1.68 -0.42
N ASP A 244 9.70 1.47 0.16
CA ASP A 244 9.20 0.10 0.40
C ASP A 244 9.00 -0.67 -0.93
N PRO A 245 8.23 -0.17 -1.92
CA PRO A 245 8.04 -0.89 -3.19
C PRO A 245 9.33 -1.06 -3.99
N VAL A 246 10.22 -0.07 -3.95
CA VAL A 246 11.53 -0.16 -4.63
C VAL A 246 12.38 -1.25 -4.00
N ARG A 247 12.39 -1.34 -2.67
CA ARG A 247 13.12 -2.39 -1.95
C ARG A 247 12.58 -3.79 -2.29
N ASP A 248 11.26 -3.94 -2.41
CA ASP A 248 10.64 -5.22 -2.80
C ASP A 248 11.11 -5.68 -4.20
N VAL A 249 11.28 -4.74 -5.15
CA VAL A 249 11.82 -5.03 -6.48
C VAL A 249 13.30 -5.38 -6.41
N VAL A 250 14.11 -4.62 -5.66
CA VAL A 250 15.55 -4.89 -5.49
C VAL A 250 15.80 -6.27 -4.89
N GLU A 251 15.03 -6.65 -3.87
CA GLU A 251 15.14 -7.97 -3.24
C GLU A 251 14.76 -9.09 -4.23
N ALA A 252 13.67 -8.91 -4.98
CA ALA A 252 13.27 -9.89 -6.00
C ALA A 252 14.28 -9.99 -7.15
N MET A 253 14.90 -8.88 -7.57
CA MET A 253 15.98 -8.88 -8.55
C MET A 253 17.18 -9.71 -8.08
N ALA A 254 17.61 -9.51 -6.83
CA ALA A 254 18.73 -10.26 -6.25
C ALA A 254 18.44 -11.77 -6.14
N GLU A 255 17.18 -12.18 -6.03
CA GLU A 255 16.79 -13.59 -6.05
C GLU A 255 16.83 -14.20 -7.45
N VAL A 256 16.35 -13.46 -8.45
CA VAL A 256 16.43 -13.87 -9.85
C VAL A 256 17.90 -14.01 -10.29
N GLU A 257 18.78 -13.10 -9.84
CA GLU A 257 20.22 -13.18 -10.08
C GLU A 257 20.85 -14.46 -9.49
N ARG A 258 20.37 -14.93 -8.34
CA ARG A 258 20.79 -16.20 -7.73
C ARG A 258 20.17 -17.45 -8.40
N GLY A 259 19.44 -17.28 -9.50
CA GLY A 259 18.81 -18.38 -10.25
C GLY A 259 17.44 -18.81 -9.71
N VAL A 260 16.87 -18.09 -8.74
CA VAL A 260 15.50 -18.36 -8.25
C VAL A 260 14.50 -17.63 -9.15
N ILE A 261 14.15 -18.25 -10.28
CA ILE A 261 13.21 -17.70 -11.25
C ILE A 261 11.77 -18.05 -10.82
N GLY A 262 10.86 -17.08 -10.89
CA GLY A 262 9.42 -17.29 -10.66
C GLY A 262 8.81 -16.50 -9.50
N ARG A 263 9.61 -15.76 -8.71
CA ARG A 263 9.07 -14.84 -7.71
C ARG A 263 8.56 -13.57 -8.39
N THR A 264 7.29 -13.24 -8.16
CA THR A 264 6.67 -11.98 -8.58
C THR A 264 6.61 -10.99 -7.41
N VAL A 265 6.66 -9.70 -7.74
CA VAL A 265 6.49 -8.60 -6.78
C VAL A 265 5.02 -8.16 -6.79
N PRO A 266 4.38 -7.99 -5.62
CA PRO A 266 3.03 -7.45 -5.55
C PRO A 266 2.97 -6.03 -6.13
N VAL A 267 2.03 -5.78 -7.05
CA VAL A 267 1.82 -4.46 -7.66
C VAL A 267 0.74 -3.73 -6.89
N TYR A 268 1.11 -2.61 -6.26
CA TYR A 268 0.24 -1.92 -5.30
C TYR A 268 -0.55 -0.74 -5.89
N GLU A 269 -0.13 -0.19 -7.03
CA GLU A 269 -0.64 1.09 -7.55
C GLU A 269 -0.49 1.23 -9.07
N GLN A 270 -1.22 2.17 -9.69
CA GLN A 270 -1.02 2.57 -11.09
C GLN A 270 -0.17 3.85 -11.18
N SER A 271 0.96 3.88 -10.48
CA SER A 271 1.95 4.96 -10.54
C SER A 271 3.13 4.59 -11.44
N GLU A 272 4.14 5.47 -11.52
CA GLU A 272 5.44 5.12 -12.11
C GLU A 272 6.08 3.92 -11.40
N ILE A 273 5.93 3.82 -10.07
CA ILE A 273 6.43 2.69 -9.28
C ILE A 273 5.65 1.41 -9.62
N GLY A 274 4.33 1.51 -9.78
CA GLY A 274 3.51 0.38 -10.22
C GLY A 274 3.88 -0.13 -11.63
N ARG A 275 4.23 0.79 -12.53
CA ARG A 275 4.77 0.42 -13.86
C ARG A 275 6.12 -0.28 -13.76
N LEU A 276 6.99 0.14 -12.84
CA LEU A 276 8.25 -0.54 -12.56
C LEU A 276 8.00 -1.98 -12.05
N GLN A 277 7.14 -2.15 -11.04
CA GLN A 277 6.81 -3.47 -10.48
C GLN A 277 6.18 -4.41 -11.52
N SER A 278 5.21 -3.93 -12.30
CA SER A 278 4.59 -4.71 -13.37
C SER A 278 5.55 -5.01 -14.52
N GLY A 279 6.45 -4.07 -14.86
CA GLY A 279 7.53 -4.27 -15.82
C GLY A 279 8.48 -5.39 -15.38
N PHE A 280 8.91 -5.36 -14.11
CA PHE A 280 9.72 -6.42 -13.52
C PHE A 280 9.02 -7.79 -13.59
N ASN A 281 7.74 -7.86 -13.20
CA ASN A 281 6.99 -9.12 -13.27
C ASN A 281 6.88 -9.69 -14.70
N ARG A 282 6.68 -8.84 -15.71
CA ARG A 282 6.68 -9.27 -17.12
C ARG A 282 8.04 -9.82 -17.55
N MET A 283 9.13 -9.19 -17.10
CA MET A 283 10.49 -9.67 -17.38
C MET A 283 10.72 -11.05 -16.76
N VAL A 284 10.36 -11.25 -15.48
CA VAL A 284 10.51 -12.56 -14.81
C VAL A 284 9.65 -13.63 -15.48
N ALA A 285 8.42 -13.30 -15.88
CA ALA A 285 7.56 -14.22 -16.63
C ALA A 285 8.22 -14.66 -17.95
N GLY A 286 8.82 -13.72 -18.71
CA GLY A 286 9.55 -14.03 -19.93
C GLY A 286 10.82 -14.86 -19.70
N LEU A 287 11.53 -14.65 -18.57
CA LEU A 287 12.67 -15.51 -18.20
C LEU A 287 12.21 -16.94 -17.92
N LEU A 288 11.12 -17.11 -17.18
CA LEU A 288 10.54 -18.42 -16.87
C LEU A 288 10.06 -19.15 -18.12
N GLU A 289 9.43 -18.43 -19.05
CA GLU A 289 9.00 -18.98 -20.33
C GLU A 289 10.20 -19.48 -21.16
N ARG A 290 11.27 -18.68 -21.25
CA ARG A 290 12.52 -19.08 -21.95
C ARG A 290 13.21 -20.27 -21.29
N ASP A 291 13.23 -20.32 -19.97
CA ASP A 291 13.81 -21.43 -19.22
C ASP A 291 13.02 -22.73 -19.47
N ARG A 292 11.68 -22.63 -19.44
CA ARG A 292 10.79 -23.76 -19.76
C ARG A 292 10.94 -24.24 -21.20
N LEU A 293 11.10 -23.33 -22.16
CA LEU A 293 11.37 -23.70 -23.56
C LEU A 293 12.72 -24.41 -23.69
N ARG A 294 13.78 -23.91 -23.04
CA ARG A 294 15.10 -24.56 -23.04
C ARG A 294 15.04 -25.97 -22.46
N ASP A 295 14.33 -26.17 -21.35
CA ASP A 295 14.13 -27.49 -20.75
C ASP A 295 13.35 -28.45 -21.66
N LEU A 296 12.27 -27.96 -22.30
CA LEU A 296 11.50 -28.75 -23.25
C LEU A 296 12.33 -29.15 -24.48
N PHE A 297 13.10 -28.23 -25.07
CA PHE A 297 14.01 -28.56 -26.16
C PHE A 297 15.09 -29.56 -25.74
N GLY A 298 15.68 -29.40 -24.55
CA GLY A 298 16.65 -30.35 -24.01
C GLY A 298 16.10 -31.76 -23.87
N ARG A 299 14.84 -31.91 -23.42
CA ARG A 299 14.17 -33.22 -23.29
C ARG A 299 13.82 -33.89 -24.61
N HIS A 300 13.56 -33.13 -25.68
CA HIS A 300 13.13 -33.69 -26.97
C HIS A 300 14.27 -33.89 -27.97
N VAL A 301 15.32 -33.07 -27.93
CA VAL A 301 16.39 -33.06 -28.94
C VAL A 301 17.73 -33.58 -28.39
N GLY A 302 17.83 -33.75 -27.07
CA GLY A 302 19.06 -34.15 -26.39
C GLY A 302 19.97 -32.94 -26.07
N PRO A 303 20.73 -33.00 -24.95
CA PRO A 303 21.47 -31.85 -24.43
C PRO A 303 22.58 -31.34 -25.37
N ASP A 304 23.16 -32.21 -26.20
CA ASP A 304 24.26 -31.85 -27.09
C ASP A 304 23.77 -31.12 -28.36
N VAL A 305 22.61 -31.51 -28.91
CA VAL A 305 21.99 -30.81 -30.05
C VAL A 305 21.46 -29.45 -29.64
N ALA A 306 20.86 -29.34 -28.44
CA ALA A 306 20.43 -28.07 -27.89
C ALA A 306 21.60 -27.09 -27.67
N ARG A 307 22.77 -27.59 -27.21
CA ARG A 307 23.97 -26.77 -27.03
C ARG A 307 24.56 -26.30 -28.36
N LEU A 308 24.57 -27.18 -29.37
CA LEU A 308 25.06 -26.86 -30.72
C LEU A 308 24.15 -25.86 -31.46
N ALA A 309 22.84 -25.96 -31.26
CA ALA A 309 21.86 -25.03 -31.81
C ALA A 309 21.89 -23.64 -31.13
N LEU A 310 22.35 -23.56 -29.88
CA LEU A 310 22.52 -22.29 -29.17
C LEU A 310 23.85 -21.59 -29.50
N SER A 311 24.87 -22.30 -29.99
CA SER A 311 26.18 -21.74 -30.33
C SER A 311 26.31 -21.26 -31.78
N SER A 312 25.34 -21.59 -32.64
CA SER A 312 25.45 -21.43 -34.10
C SER A 312 24.22 -20.69 -34.62
N ASP A 313 24.39 -19.48 -35.14
CA ASP A 313 23.28 -18.66 -35.68
C ASP A 313 22.81 -19.11 -37.09
N GLU A 314 23.59 -19.96 -37.77
CA GLU A 314 23.22 -20.53 -39.06
C GLU A 314 22.78 -22.00 -38.92
N PRO A 315 21.59 -22.38 -39.42
CA PRO A 315 21.20 -23.77 -39.52
C PRO A 315 22.01 -24.47 -40.61
N GLY A 316 23.22 -24.91 -40.27
CA GLY A 316 24.08 -25.75 -41.11
C GLY A 316 23.78 -27.23 -40.87
N GLY A 317 23.30 -27.94 -41.90
CA GLY A 317 23.24 -29.40 -41.87
C GLY A 317 24.62 -29.99 -42.15
N GLU A 318 25.12 -30.83 -41.24
CA GLU A 318 26.35 -31.58 -41.46
C GLU A 318 26.00 -33.05 -41.75
N VAL A 319 26.58 -33.61 -42.81
CA VAL A 319 26.47 -35.05 -43.07
C VAL A 319 27.41 -35.77 -42.12
N ARG A 320 26.84 -36.60 -41.23
CA ARG A 320 27.61 -37.42 -40.29
C ARG A 320 27.19 -38.88 -40.39
N ASP A 321 28.16 -39.77 -40.24
CA ASP A 321 27.89 -41.19 -40.08
C ASP A 321 27.23 -41.43 -38.72
N VAL A 322 25.98 -41.88 -38.74
CA VAL A 322 25.17 -42.13 -37.54
C VAL A 322 24.61 -43.55 -37.56
N ALA A 323 24.66 -44.21 -36.40
CA ALA A 323 23.95 -45.47 -36.18
C ALA A 323 22.54 -45.15 -35.63
N VAL A 324 21.50 -45.57 -36.35
CA VAL A 324 20.10 -45.38 -35.94
C VAL A 324 19.57 -46.68 -35.34
N LEU A 325 19.04 -46.63 -34.12
CA LEU A 325 18.39 -47.76 -33.45
C LEU A 325 16.87 -47.55 -33.48
N PHE A 326 16.14 -48.48 -34.10
CA PHE A 326 14.68 -48.50 -34.08
C PHE A 326 14.20 -49.56 -33.11
N ILE A 327 13.44 -49.15 -32.09
CA ILE A 327 12.78 -50.05 -31.13
C ILE A 327 11.28 -49.80 -31.25
N ASP A 328 10.54 -50.82 -31.67
CA ASP A 328 9.08 -50.77 -31.71
C ASP A 328 8.50 -51.80 -30.73
N LEU A 329 7.32 -51.50 -30.22
CA LEU A 329 6.55 -52.42 -29.40
C LEU A 329 5.70 -53.28 -30.34
N THR A 330 5.86 -54.59 -30.26
CA THR A 330 4.99 -55.55 -30.97
C THR A 330 3.52 -55.29 -30.63
N SER A 331 2.68 -55.25 -31.66
CA SER A 331 1.22 -55.04 -31.55
C SER A 331 0.78 -53.67 -31.01
N SER A 332 1.60 -52.63 -31.17
CA SER A 332 1.29 -51.25 -30.76
C SER A 332 -0.04 -50.72 -31.33
N THR A 333 -0.38 -51.09 -32.57
CA THR A 333 -1.63 -50.68 -33.24
C THR A 333 -2.87 -51.23 -32.54
N GLN A 334 -2.86 -52.52 -32.18
CA GLN A 334 -3.98 -53.15 -31.48
C GLN A 334 -4.16 -52.57 -30.07
N MET A 335 -3.06 -52.20 -29.40
CA MET A 335 -3.07 -51.55 -28.10
C MET A 335 -3.67 -50.14 -28.16
N ALA A 336 -3.36 -49.37 -29.22
CA ALA A 336 -3.89 -48.03 -29.43
C ALA A 336 -5.40 -48.03 -29.76
N GLU A 337 -5.90 -49.06 -30.44
CA GLU A 337 -7.33 -49.21 -30.78
C GLU A 337 -8.19 -49.62 -29.57
N THR A 338 -7.62 -50.35 -28.60
CA THR A 338 -8.38 -50.94 -27.50
C THR A 338 -8.28 -50.18 -26.18
N MET A 339 -7.32 -49.27 -26.02
CA MET A 339 -7.11 -48.52 -24.78
C MET A 339 -7.52 -47.04 -24.90
N ALA A 340 -8.21 -46.53 -23.88
CA ALA A 340 -8.51 -45.10 -23.76
C ALA A 340 -7.22 -44.28 -23.50
N PRO A 341 -7.07 -43.07 -24.05
CA PRO A 341 -5.81 -42.30 -24.05
C PRO A 341 -5.25 -41.98 -22.66
N GLN A 342 -6.10 -42.02 -21.63
CA GLN A 342 -5.73 -41.77 -20.24
C GLN A 342 -5.20 -43.01 -19.48
N ILE A 343 -5.25 -44.22 -20.09
CA ILE A 343 -4.78 -45.49 -19.52
C ILE A 343 -3.60 -46.07 -20.32
N SER A 344 -3.16 -45.42 -21.40
CA SER A 344 -1.98 -45.86 -22.16
C SER A 344 -0.76 -46.00 -21.22
N PRO A 345 -0.08 -47.15 -21.21
CA PRO A 345 1.01 -47.43 -20.28
C PRO A 345 2.12 -46.40 -20.47
N ARG A 346 2.39 -45.63 -19.41
CA ARG A 346 3.49 -44.67 -19.37
C ARG A 346 4.78 -45.49 -19.35
N CYS A 347 5.59 -45.42 -20.41
CA CYS A 347 6.92 -46.03 -20.44
C CYS A 347 7.74 -45.48 -19.25
N SER A 348 7.80 -46.25 -18.18
CA SER A 348 8.61 -45.95 -17.01
C SER A 348 9.94 -46.67 -17.16
N THR A 349 11.03 -45.93 -17.01
CA THR A 349 12.41 -46.41 -17.16
C THR A 349 12.89 -47.28 -15.99
N THR A 350 11.98 -47.87 -15.22
CA THR A 350 12.33 -48.74 -14.10
C THR A 350 12.75 -50.12 -14.59
N SER A 351 14.05 -50.35 -14.55
CA SER A 351 14.73 -51.61 -14.83
C SER A 351 14.46 -52.67 -13.76
N SER A 352 13.24 -53.22 -13.68
CA SER A 352 13.02 -54.50 -13.01
C SER A 352 11.63 -55.05 -13.33
N GLY A 353 11.56 -56.04 -14.22
CA GLY A 353 10.35 -56.83 -14.45
C GLY A 353 10.46 -57.62 -15.74
N SER A 354 10.58 -58.95 -15.63
CA SER A 354 10.52 -59.88 -16.77
C SER A 354 9.12 -59.84 -17.41
N TRP A 355 9.04 -59.47 -18.69
CA TRP A 355 7.79 -59.34 -19.46
C TRP A 355 7.51 -60.56 -20.35
N TRP A 356 7.55 -61.78 -19.81
CA TRP A 356 7.14 -62.97 -20.57
C TRP A 356 6.17 -63.83 -19.74
N PRO A 357 4.96 -64.14 -20.24
CA PRO A 357 4.10 -65.14 -19.62
C PRO A 357 4.68 -66.56 -19.86
N PRO A 358 4.48 -67.51 -18.93
CA PRO A 358 5.04 -68.85 -19.06
C PRO A 358 4.36 -69.61 -20.20
N SER A 359 5.18 -70.25 -21.05
CA SER A 359 4.73 -71.13 -22.13
C SER A 359 4.00 -72.34 -21.55
N THR A 360 2.67 -72.43 -21.73
CA THR A 360 1.93 -73.67 -21.52
C THR A 360 2.16 -74.57 -22.73
N GLY A 361 3.15 -75.46 -22.61
CA GLY A 361 3.28 -76.60 -23.50
C GLY A 361 2.18 -77.62 -23.17
N THR A 362 1.30 -77.88 -24.13
CA THR A 362 0.51 -79.11 -24.20
C THR A 362 1.02 -79.90 -25.39
N ALA A 363 1.86 -80.90 -25.11
CA ALA A 363 2.07 -82.05 -25.97
C ALA A 363 1.09 -83.14 -25.52
N GLY A 364 0.31 -83.67 -26.46
CA GLY A 364 -0.72 -84.69 -26.22
C GLY A 364 -1.88 -84.52 -27.18
#